data_AF-A0A512NGP6-F1
#
_entry.id   AF-A0A512NGP6-F1
#
_cell.length_a   1.000
_cell.length_b   1.000
_cell.length_c   1.000
_cell.angle_alpha   90.00
_cell.angle_beta   90.00
_cell.angle_gamma   90.00
#
_symmetry.space_group_name_H-M   'P 1'
#
loop_
_entity.id
_entity.type
_entity.pdbx_description
1 polymer ?
#
loop_
_entity_poly.entity_id
_entity_poly.type
_entity_poly.pdbx_seq_one_letter_code
_entity_poly.pdbx_strand_id
1 'polypeptide(L)'
;MIEKQFNIVINTDLQTTSDGENSGGAPFNKDLYLLGVRNDLSRILRTEVGRHLAASLRYHRKEIVLIPYPGQDGNAQEWWWGNSPNDNLSIVRFSPAKGRSPCGAEIRKKQPASLPHEVLFHELVHSLRRVSGKMNRINLWGSGTLSSQGNNEEFIAIMVTNIFISDVTNAYKTGLRDDWVSHSPLDPALAESYRFFSLGTKAFNLISMFCDDNPGFTQMLSKVRAHFNPIAAYYKNRRKAFEMAANGDSEHVWAHLPPLDYFQNEKGMWTRLVPFPSPSAK
;
A
#
# COMPACT_ATOMS: atom_id res chain seq x y z
N MET A 1 21.02 15.85 -5.23
CA MET A 1 19.61 16.19 -4.93
C MET A 1 18.84 14.91 -4.67
N ILE A 2 18.01 14.89 -3.63
CA ILE A 2 17.39 13.66 -3.12
C ILE A 2 16.27 13.16 -4.02
N GLU A 3 15.58 14.06 -4.68
CA GLU A 3 14.48 13.83 -5.63
C GLU A 3 14.94 12.98 -6.82
N LYS A 4 16.17 13.22 -7.29
CA LYS A 4 16.82 12.41 -8.34
C LYS A 4 16.98 10.94 -7.94
N GLN A 5 17.03 10.63 -6.64
CA GLN A 5 17.10 9.25 -6.18
C GLN A 5 15.77 8.51 -6.42
N PHE A 6 14.64 9.20 -6.55
CA PHE A 6 13.33 8.62 -6.82
C PHE A 6 12.82 8.88 -8.24
N ASN A 7 13.59 9.59 -9.06
CA ASN A 7 13.13 10.15 -10.34
C ASN A 7 11.91 11.09 -10.18
N ILE A 8 11.92 11.90 -9.12
CA ILE A 8 10.86 12.88 -8.81
C ILE A 8 11.26 14.27 -9.29
N VAL A 9 10.29 15.00 -9.84
CA VAL A 9 10.33 16.46 -10.02
C VAL A 9 9.29 17.09 -9.12
N ILE A 10 9.71 18.04 -8.28
CA ILE A 10 8.81 18.79 -7.41
C ILE A 10 8.38 20.06 -8.16
N ASN A 11 7.08 20.20 -8.44
CA ASN A 11 6.52 21.37 -9.10
C ASN A 11 5.58 22.12 -8.15
N THR A 12 6.07 23.25 -7.63
CA THR A 12 5.31 24.10 -6.69
C THR A 12 4.37 25.09 -7.37
N ASP A 13 4.46 25.23 -8.69
CA ASP A 13 3.70 26.22 -9.46
C ASP A 13 2.38 25.65 -9.99
N LEU A 14 2.28 24.32 -10.10
CA LEU A 14 1.05 23.59 -10.43
C LEU A 14 0.07 23.49 -9.26
N GLN A 15 -0.18 24.60 -8.54
CA GLN A 15 -1.34 24.63 -7.66
C GLN A 15 -2.59 24.60 -8.54
N THR A 16 -3.43 23.59 -8.37
CA THR A 16 -4.69 23.49 -9.08
C THR A 16 -5.53 24.69 -8.70
N THR A 17 -5.68 25.64 -9.61
CA THR A 17 -6.50 26.86 -9.49
C THR A 17 -8.01 26.55 -9.42
N SER A 18 -8.39 25.30 -9.18
CA SER A 18 -9.77 24.82 -9.25
C SER A 18 -10.64 25.30 -8.10
N ASP A 19 -10.06 25.79 -7.00
CA ASP A 19 -10.82 26.25 -5.84
C ASP A 19 -10.73 27.79 -5.80
N GLY A 20 -11.68 28.43 -6.49
CA GLY A 20 -11.66 29.86 -6.83
C GLY A 20 -11.32 30.80 -5.67
N GLU A 21 -10.26 31.59 -5.89
CA GLU A 21 -9.94 32.97 -5.50
C GLU A 21 -10.37 33.62 -4.16
N ASN A 22 -11.10 32.97 -3.24
CA ASN A 22 -11.65 33.68 -2.06
C ASN A 22 -11.41 33.05 -0.69
N SER A 23 -10.51 32.07 -0.56
CA SER A 23 -10.09 31.65 0.78
C SER A 23 -8.92 32.53 1.24
N GLY A 24 -9.16 33.44 2.19
CA GLY A 24 -8.17 34.31 2.82
C GLY A 24 -7.10 33.58 3.65
N GLY A 25 -6.55 32.49 3.13
CA GLY A 25 -5.48 31.72 3.74
C GLY A 25 -4.14 32.43 3.67
N ALA A 26 -3.26 32.11 4.62
CA ALA A 26 -1.88 32.58 4.60
C ALA A 26 -1.18 32.18 3.27
N PRO A 27 -0.29 33.03 2.73
CA PRO A 27 0.41 32.74 1.48
C PRO A 27 1.22 31.44 1.58
N PHE A 28 1.16 30.63 0.53
CA PHE A 28 1.91 29.38 0.44
C PHE A 28 3.43 29.64 0.46
N ASN A 29 4.12 29.10 1.46
CA ASN A 29 5.57 29.22 1.58
C ASN A 29 6.27 28.06 0.82
N LYS A 30 6.76 28.35 -0.39
CA LYS A 30 7.44 27.39 -1.27
C LYS A 30 8.68 26.76 -0.64
N ASP A 31 9.48 27.53 0.09
CA ASP A 31 10.74 27.03 0.67
C ASP A 31 10.50 26.04 1.82
N LEU A 32 9.55 26.35 2.70
CA LEU A 32 9.14 25.43 3.78
C LEU A 32 8.57 24.13 3.23
N TYR A 33 7.78 24.23 2.15
CA TYR A 33 7.26 23.06 1.46
C TYR A 33 8.39 22.17 0.91
N LEU A 34 9.30 22.75 0.12
CA LEU A 34 10.43 22.03 -0.46
C LEU A 34 11.30 21.38 0.60
N LEU A 35 11.59 22.11 1.69
CA LEU A 35 12.33 21.56 2.82
C LEU A 35 11.60 20.37 3.47
N GLY A 36 10.30 20.48 3.70
CA GLY A 36 9.48 19.40 4.23
C GLY A 36 9.51 18.14 3.36
N VAL A 37 9.25 18.28 2.06
CA VAL A 37 9.28 17.15 1.11
C VAL A 37 10.66 16.48 1.09
N ARG A 38 11.74 17.26 1.02
CA ARG A 38 13.11 16.74 1.02
C ARG A 38 13.45 16.00 2.32
N ASN A 39 12.97 16.50 3.46
CA ASN A 39 13.16 15.84 4.75
C ASN A 39 12.45 14.49 4.79
N ASP A 40 11.22 14.40 4.28
CA ASP A 40 10.47 13.14 4.25
C ASP A 40 11.07 12.13 3.26
N LEU A 41 11.47 12.57 2.05
CA LEU A 41 12.25 11.72 1.12
C LEU A 41 13.57 11.22 1.75
N SER A 42 14.23 12.06 2.55
CA SER A 42 15.47 11.71 3.28
C SER A 42 15.23 10.64 4.32
N ARG A 43 14.12 10.72 5.05
CA ARG A 43 13.70 9.67 5.98
C ARG A 43 13.43 8.35 5.25
N ILE A 44 12.73 8.39 4.13
CA ILE A 44 12.46 7.20 3.32
C ILE A 44 13.78 6.53 2.90
N LEU A 45 14.73 7.27 2.30
CA LEU A 45 16.01 6.70 1.83
C LEU A 45 16.94 6.15 2.92
N ARG A 46 16.74 6.54 4.18
CA ARG A 46 17.51 5.97 5.30
C ARG A 46 17.12 4.51 5.56
N THR A 47 15.92 4.10 5.16
CA THR A 47 15.44 2.72 5.30
C THR A 47 15.89 1.83 4.14
N GLU A 48 15.99 0.52 4.37
CA GLU A 48 16.31 -0.46 3.34
C GLU A 48 15.16 -0.56 2.31
N VAL A 49 13.92 -0.64 2.80
CA VAL A 49 12.71 -0.64 1.96
C VAL A 49 12.63 0.60 1.07
N GLY A 50 12.89 1.79 1.63
CA GLY A 50 12.86 3.04 0.89
C GLY A 50 13.93 3.13 -0.19
N ARG A 51 15.13 2.58 0.03
CA ARG A 51 16.15 2.46 -1.03
C ARG A 51 15.72 1.53 -2.16
N HIS A 52 15.05 0.42 -1.84
CA HIS A 52 14.51 -0.49 -2.86
C HIS A 52 13.40 0.17 -3.68
N LEU A 53 12.48 0.91 -3.04
CA LEU A 53 11.45 1.66 -3.76
C LEU A 53 12.07 2.71 -4.69
N ALA A 54 13.03 3.49 -4.19
CA ALA A 54 13.75 4.48 -4.98
C ALA A 54 14.48 3.86 -6.19
N ALA A 55 15.15 2.72 -6.00
CA ALA A 55 15.80 2.00 -7.08
C ALA A 55 14.81 1.50 -8.15
N SER A 56 13.67 0.95 -7.73
CA SER A 56 12.61 0.48 -8.63
C SER A 56 11.97 1.63 -9.41
N LEU A 57 11.72 2.77 -8.78
CA LEU A 57 11.20 3.96 -9.47
C LEU A 57 12.16 4.48 -10.54
N ARG A 58 13.46 4.57 -10.21
CA ARG A 58 14.49 4.96 -11.18
C ARG A 58 14.62 3.97 -12.35
N TYR A 59 14.47 2.68 -12.08
CA TYR A 59 14.54 1.64 -13.12
C TYR A 59 13.55 1.90 -14.26
N HIS A 60 12.36 2.40 -13.96
CA HIS A 60 11.34 2.70 -14.98
C HIS A 60 11.60 3.95 -15.81
N ARG A 61 12.52 4.84 -15.40
CA ARG A 61 12.90 6.09 -16.11
C ARG A 61 11.71 7.00 -16.47
N LYS A 62 10.59 6.88 -15.75
CA LYS A 62 9.43 7.77 -15.88
C LYS A 62 9.41 8.75 -14.73
N GLU A 63 9.28 10.02 -15.06
CA GLU A 63 9.26 11.08 -14.07
C GLU A 63 7.97 11.03 -13.23
N ILE A 64 8.11 11.20 -11.92
CA ILE A 64 6.99 11.37 -10.99
C ILE A 64 6.93 12.84 -10.63
N VAL A 65 5.78 13.46 -10.85
CA VAL A 65 5.58 14.88 -10.52
C VAL A 65 4.98 14.96 -9.13
N LEU A 66 5.70 15.59 -8.20
CA LEU A 66 5.21 15.84 -6.85
C LEU A 66 4.75 17.30 -6.77
N ILE A 67 3.49 17.53 -6.41
CA ILE A 67 2.88 18.85 -6.30
C ILE A 67 2.27 19.08 -4.92
N PRO A 68 2.10 20.33 -4.46
CA PRO A 68 1.42 20.61 -3.20
C PRO A 68 0.01 20.03 -3.18
N TYR A 69 -0.36 19.38 -2.08
CA TYR A 69 -1.74 18.89 -1.90
C TYR A 69 -2.66 20.08 -1.55
N PRO A 70 -3.71 20.36 -2.35
CA PRO A 70 -4.58 21.53 -2.16
C PRO A 70 -5.62 21.33 -1.05
N GLY A 71 -6.01 20.09 -0.77
CA GLY A 71 -7.09 19.75 0.17
C GLY A 71 -6.76 20.00 1.64
N GLN A 72 -7.81 19.97 2.47
CA GLN A 72 -7.73 20.06 3.93
C GLN A 72 -8.04 18.73 4.65
N ASP A 73 -8.63 17.78 3.91
CA ASP A 73 -9.13 16.47 4.31
C ASP A 73 -8.03 15.40 4.42
N GLY A 74 -6.87 15.62 3.79
CA GLY A 74 -5.71 14.73 3.84
C GLY A 74 -4.38 15.48 3.82
N ASN A 75 -3.30 14.73 3.69
CA ASN A 75 -1.96 15.28 3.42
C ASN A 75 -1.35 14.74 2.11
N ALA A 76 -1.99 13.76 1.47
CA ALA A 76 -1.55 13.27 0.18
C ALA A 76 -2.68 12.64 -0.62
N GLN A 77 -2.47 12.55 -1.93
CA GLN A 77 -3.29 11.78 -2.86
C GLN A 77 -2.50 11.53 -4.15
N GLU A 78 -2.40 10.29 -4.58
CA GLU A 78 -2.00 9.96 -5.94
C GLU A 78 -3.12 10.29 -6.93
N TRP A 79 -2.78 11.07 -7.94
CA TRP A 79 -3.71 11.53 -8.95
C TRP A 79 -3.20 11.14 -10.34
N TRP A 80 -4.15 10.78 -11.22
CA TRP A 80 -3.87 10.50 -12.62
C TRP A 80 -4.18 11.71 -13.50
N TRP A 81 -3.19 12.17 -14.27
CA TRP A 81 -3.37 13.20 -15.29
C TRP A 81 -3.22 12.57 -16.67
N GLY A 82 -4.34 12.37 -17.36
CA GLY A 82 -4.36 11.80 -18.70
C GLY A 82 -5.78 11.59 -19.20
N ASN A 83 -5.92 11.43 -20.51
CA ASN A 83 -7.17 10.98 -21.13
C ASN A 83 -7.13 9.48 -21.45
N SER A 84 -5.96 8.84 -21.30
CA SER A 84 -5.76 7.41 -21.53
C SER A 84 -5.15 6.70 -20.31
N PRO A 85 -5.66 5.53 -19.92
CA PRO A 85 -5.01 4.66 -18.93
C PRO A 85 -3.54 4.34 -19.24
N ASN A 86 -3.11 4.54 -20.50
CA ASN A 86 -1.74 4.32 -20.95
C ASN A 86 -0.78 5.47 -20.64
N ASP A 87 -1.30 6.63 -20.21
CA ASP A 87 -0.49 7.75 -19.74
C ASP A 87 0.10 7.37 -18.38
N ASN A 88 1.28 6.73 -18.43
CA ASN A 88 2.02 6.28 -17.26
C ASN A 88 2.69 7.42 -16.47
N LEU A 89 2.14 8.64 -16.56
CA LEU A 89 2.53 9.78 -15.77
C LEU A 89 1.89 9.63 -14.38
N SER A 90 2.70 9.69 -13.32
CA SER A 90 2.19 9.71 -11.94
C SER A 90 2.37 11.08 -11.33
N ILE A 91 1.28 11.62 -10.79
CA ILE A 91 1.29 12.86 -10.02
C ILE A 91 0.97 12.52 -8.57
N VAL A 92 1.90 12.86 -7.68
CA VAL A 92 1.69 12.75 -6.24
C VAL A 92 1.38 14.14 -5.70
N ARG A 93 0.13 14.34 -5.28
CA ARG A 93 -0.24 15.53 -4.50
C ARG A 93 0.17 15.24 -3.07
N PHE A 94 1.11 16.00 -2.51
CA PHE A 94 1.59 15.79 -1.16
C PHE A 94 1.85 17.13 -0.48
N SER A 95 1.40 17.26 0.75
CA SER A 95 1.73 18.35 1.65
C SER A 95 2.47 17.77 2.86
N PRO A 96 3.80 17.95 2.96
CA PRO A 96 4.52 17.59 4.18
C PRO A 96 3.84 18.33 5.32
N ALA A 97 3.51 17.63 6.41
CA ALA A 97 2.58 18.13 7.41
C ALA A 97 2.87 19.60 7.73
N LYS A 98 1.93 20.47 7.34
CA LYS A 98 1.93 21.90 7.68
C LYS A 98 2.21 21.96 9.18
N GLY A 99 3.25 22.69 9.57
CA GLY A 99 3.65 22.80 10.97
C GLY A 99 2.42 22.96 11.86
N ARG A 100 2.19 21.99 12.74
CA ARG A 100 1.20 21.98 13.83
C ARG A 100 -0.06 22.81 13.54
N SER A 101 -1.04 22.25 12.82
CA SER A 101 -2.41 22.70 13.08
C SER A 101 -2.70 22.43 14.57
N PRO A 102 -3.13 23.44 15.36
CA PRO A 102 -3.36 23.30 16.81
C PRO A 102 -4.36 22.19 17.16
N CYS A 103 -5.21 21.77 16.22
CA CYS A 103 -6.36 20.91 16.50
C CYS A 103 -6.19 19.43 16.08
N GLY A 104 -5.04 19.01 15.56
CA GLY A 104 -4.88 17.63 15.05
C GLY A 104 -3.49 17.01 15.13
N ALA A 105 -2.48 17.74 15.61
CA ALA A 105 -1.11 17.24 15.68
C ALA A 105 -0.94 16.07 16.66
N GLU A 106 -1.72 16.01 17.75
CA GLU A 106 -1.66 14.88 18.69
C GLU A 106 -2.47 13.67 18.22
N ILE A 107 -3.63 13.90 17.60
CA ILE A 107 -4.50 12.81 17.11
C ILE A 107 -3.81 12.09 15.95
N ARG A 108 -3.20 12.83 15.01
CA ARG A 108 -2.46 12.22 13.89
C ARG A 108 -1.24 11.44 14.37
N LYS A 109 -0.48 11.93 15.37
CA LYS A 109 0.68 11.18 15.90
C LYS A 109 0.36 9.79 16.46
N LYS A 110 -0.91 9.52 16.79
CA LYS A 110 -1.34 8.23 17.33
C LYS A 110 -1.94 7.29 16.29
N GLN A 111 -2.24 7.78 15.09
CA GLN A 111 -2.81 6.98 14.02
C GLN A 111 -1.69 6.17 13.30
N PRO A 112 -1.88 4.86 13.09
CA PRO A 112 -1.03 4.04 12.24
C PRO A 112 -0.82 4.60 10.83
N ALA A 113 0.40 4.44 10.32
CA ALA A 113 0.85 4.86 8.99
C ALA A 113 0.50 6.32 8.62
N SER A 114 0.59 7.25 9.57
CA SER A 114 0.13 8.64 9.41
C SER A 114 1.25 9.69 9.42
N LEU A 115 2.51 9.29 9.66
CA LEU A 115 3.61 10.24 9.56
C LEU A 115 3.78 10.69 8.10
N PRO A 116 4.20 11.95 7.86
CA PRO A 116 4.31 12.48 6.50
C PRO A 116 5.15 11.60 5.55
N HIS A 117 6.26 11.03 6.04
CA HIS A 117 7.09 10.12 5.24
C HIS A 117 6.47 8.73 5.05
N GLU A 118 5.59 8.27 5.94
CA GLU A 118 4.83 7.02 5.76
C GLU A 118 3.75 7.20 4.70
N VAL A 119 3.03 8.32 4.76
CA VAL A 119 2.03 8.67 3.74
C VAL A 119 2.68 8.91 2.38
N LEU A 120 3.78 9.69 2.32
CA LEU A 120 4.51 9.88 1.07
C LEU A 120 5.02 8.56 0.50
N PHE A 121 5.51 7.65 1.35
CA PHE A 121 5.94 6.33 0.93
C PHE A 121 4.77 5.53 0.31
N HIS A 122 3.60 5.56 0.93
CA HIS A 122 2.38 4.93 0.43
C HIS A 122 2.02 5.44 -0.98
N GLU A 123 1.99 6.76 -1.19
CA GLU A 123 1.71 7.33 -2.52
C GLU A 123 2.78 6.93 -3.55
N LEU A 124 4.05 6.85 -3.16
CA LEU A 124 5.12 6.42 -4.06
C LEU A 124 5.02 4.93 -4.45
N VAL A 125 4.37 4.09 -3.64
CA VAL A 125 4.02 2.72 -4.03
C VAL A 125 2.97 2.74 -5.14
N HIS A 126 1.94 3.58 -5.04
CA HIS A 126 1.00 3.80 -6.16
C HIS A 126 1.73 4.32 -7.40
N SER A 127 2.64 5.28 -7.24
CA SER A 127 3.46 5.74 -8.37
C SER A 127 4.24 4.61 -9.01
N LEU A 128 4.87 3.71 -8.23
CA LEU A 128 5.56 2.53 -8.78
C LEU A 128 4.63 1.65 -9.60
N ARG A 129 3.43 1.36 -9.08
CA ARG A 129 2.41 0.58 -9.79
C ARG A 129 2.01 1.26 -11.10
N ARG A 130 1.85 2.59 -11.10
CA ARG A 130 1.53 3.35 -12.31
C ARG A 130 2.68 3.39 -13.32
N VAL A 131 3.90 3.78 -12.91
CA VAL A 131 5.02 3.91 -13.86
C VAL A 131 5.47 2.58 -14.43
N SER A 132 5.25 1.47 -13.70
CA SER A 132 5.48 0.10 -14.20
C SER A 132 4.40 -0.39 -15.18
N GLY A 133 3.30 0.35 -15.35
CA GLY A 133 2.17 -0.05 -16.18
C GLY A 133 1.38 -1.22 -15.58
N LYS A 134 1.47 -1.42 -14.27
CA LYS A 134 0.84 -2.54 -13.54
C LYS A 134 -0.31 -2.12 -12.65
N MET A 135 -0.56 -0.82 -12.52
CA MET A 135 -1.72 -0.34 -11.78
C MET A 135 -3.02 -0.82 -12.42
N ASN A 136 -3.82 -1.56 -11.66
CA ASN A 136 -5.11 -2.07 -12.08
C ASN A 136 -6.05 -2.05 -10.87
N ARG A 137 -6.99 -1.11 -10.82
CA ARG A 137 -7.91 -0.95 -9.68
C ARG A 137 -9.08 -1.92 -9.79
N ILE A 138 -9.01 -2.99 -9.02
CA ILE A 138 -10.08 -3.96 -8.79
C ILE A 138 -10.74 -3.62 -7.46
N ASN A 139 -12.05 -3.36 -7.51
CA ASN A 139 -12.87 -3.06 -6.35
C ASN A 139 -12.90 -4.26 -5.37
N LEU A 140 -12.65 -4.01 -4.08
CA LEU A 140 -12.70 -4.99 -2.99
C LEU A 140 -13.88 -4.77 -2.03
N TRP A 141 -14.74 -3.77 -2.27
CA TRP A 141 -15.97 -3.56 -1.52
C TRP A 141 -16.85 -4.83 -1.54
N GLY A 142 -17.34 -5.24 -0.37
CA GLY A 142 -18.13 -6.47 -0.22
C GLY A 142 -17.33 -7.76 -0.31
N SER A 143 -15.99 -7.70 -0.34
CA SER A 143 -15.14 -8.90 -0.46
C SER A 143 -14.85 -9.63 0.86
N GLY A 144 -15.52 -9.25 1.96
CA GLY A 144 -15.32 -9.80 3.30
C GLY A 144 -14.27 -9.02 4.10
N THR A 145 -13.28 -9.72 4.64
CA THR A 145 -12.14 -9.18 5.40
C THR A 145 -11.36 -8.08 4.67
N LEU A 146 -11.38 -8.08 3.33
CA LEU A 146 -10.69 -7.09 2.51
C LEU A 146 -11.57 -5.89 2.12
N SER A 147 -12.82 -5.82 2.58
CA SER A 147 -13.73 -4.72 2.20
C SER A 147 -13.24 -3.36 2.69
N SER A 148 -12.56 -3.31 3.83
CA SER A 148 -11.99 -2.08 4.40
C SER A 148 -10.82 -1.52 3.57
N GLN A 149 -10.26 -2.33 2.65
CA GLN A 149 -9.17 -1.93 1.77
C GLN A 149 -9.64 -1.13 0.55
N GLY A 150 -10.94 -1.16 0.22
CA GLY A 150 -11.52 -0.44 -0.92
C GLY A 150 -11.17 -1.02 -2.29
N ASN A 151 -9.88 -1.14 -2.62
CA ASN A 151 -9.39 -1.78 -3.85
C ASN A 151 -8.03 -2.47 -3.64
N ASN A 152 -7.60 -3.27 -4.63
CA ASN A 152 -6.33 -4.00 -4.56
C ASN A 152 -5.07 -3.12 -4.55
N GLU A 153 -5.09 -1.94 -5.17
CA GLU A 153 -3.92 -1.04 -5.18
C GLU A 153 -3.71 -0.45 -3.78
N GLU A 154 -4.79 -0.09 -3.07
CA GLU A 154 -4.74 0.32 -1.66
C GLU A 154 -4.22 -0.81 -0.77
N PHE A 155 -4.74 -2.04 -0.95
CA PHE A 155 -4.25 -3.21 -0.23
C PHE A 155 -2.72 -3.40 -0.40
N ILE A 156 -2.22 -3.32 -1.65
CA ILE A 156 -0.79 -3.41 -1.95
C ILE A 156 -0.03 -2.27 -1.28
N ALA A 157 -0.50 -1.03 -1.42
CA ALA A 157 0.17 0.14 -0.87
C ALA A 157 0.18 0.14 0.67
N ILE A 158 -0.90 -0.29 1.33
CA ILE A 158 -0.95 -0.50 2.79
C ILE A 158 0.04 -1.59 3.20
N MET A 159 0.00 -2.77 2.58
CA MET A 159 0.89 -3.88 2.91
C MET A 159 2.36 -3.45 2.79
N VAL A 160 2.76 -2.82 1.69
CA VAL A 160 4.15 -2.39 1.47
C VAL A 160 4.54 -1.26 2.44
N THR A 161 3.61 -0.37 2.78
CA THR A 161 3.85 0.66 3.82
C THR A 161 4.04 0.03 5.19
N ASN A 162 3.28 -1.01 5.54
CA ASN A 162 3.48 -1.77 6.78
C ASN A 162 4.84 -2.48 6.82
N ILE A 163 5.36 -2.95 5.68
CA ILE A 163 6.73 -3.47 5.56
C ILE A 163 7.75 -2.35 5.82
N PHE A 164 7.55 -1.17 5.24
CA PHE A 164 8.40 0.02 5.47
C PHE A 164 8.39 0.46 6.95
N ILE A 165 7.23 0.45 7.59
CA ILE A 165 7.08 0.73 9.03
C ILE A 165 7.83 -0.35 9.84
N SER A 166 7.71 -1.62 9.46
CA SER A 166 8.34 -2.74 10.17
C SER A 166 9.83 -2.94 9.89
N ASP A 167 10.40 -2.23 8.92
CA ASP A 167 11.82 -2.24 8.60
C ASP A 167 12.63 -1.88 9.86
N VAL A 168 13.61 -2.73 10.21
CA VAL A 168 14.47 -2.53 11.38
C VAL A 168 15.35 -1.29 11.28
N THR A 169 15.60 -0.80 10.06
CA THR A 169 16.34 0.44 9.80
C THR A 169 15.46 1.69 9.86
N ASN A 170 14.13 1.53 9.99
CA ASN A 170 13.21 2.63 10.20
C ASN A 170 13.11 3.01 11.69
N ALA A 171 13.81 4.09 12.05
CA ALA A 171 13.82 4.64 13.41
C ALA A 171 12.59 5.51 13.75
N TYR A 172 11.83 5.97 12.75
CA TYR A 172 10.72 6.89 12.93
C TYR A 172 9.45 6.30 12.33
N LYS A 173 8.69 5.62 13.18
CA LYS A 173 7.57 4.81 12.74
C LYS A 173 6.38 4.88 13.69
N THR A 174 5.20 4.69 13.14
CA THR A 174 3.95 4.47 13.86
C THR A 174 3.59 2.99 13.89
N GLY A 175 2.35 2.65 14.23
CA GLY A 175 1.83 1.28 14.17
C GLY A 175 1.53 0.82 12.74
N LEU A 176 1.32 -0.48 12.59
CA LEU A 176 0.82 -1.08 11.36
C LEU A 176 -0.65 -0.69 11.14
N ARG A 177 -1.02 -0.36 9.90
CA ARG A 177 -2.37 0.05 9.52
C ARG A 177 -3.14 -1.11 8.89
N ASP A 178 -4.40 -1.30 9.27
CA ASP A 178 -5.31 -2.25 8.63
C ASP A 178 -5.89 -1.66 7.36
N ASP A 179 -6.60 -0.54 7.44
CA ASP A 179 -7.47 -0.05 6.38
C ASP A 179 -7.13 1.36 5.86
N TRP A 180 -7.67 1.73 4.69
CA TRP A 180 -7.40 3.01 4.05
C TRP A 180 -8.29 4.16 4.55
N VAL A 181 -9.48 3.87 5.08
CA VAL A 181 -10.50 4.89 5.42
C VAL A 181 -10.28 5.48 6.81
N SER A 182 -10.23 4.61 7.81
CA SER A 182 -10.21 4.94 9.22
C SER A 182 -8.80 4.96 9.81
N HIS A 183 -7.81 4.44 9.06
CA HIS A 183 -6.45 4.24 9.54
C HIS A 183 -6.38 3.39 10.82
N SER A 184 -7.28 2.41 10.97
CA SER A 184 -7.30 1.55 12.14
C SER A 184 -5.99 0.75 12.25
N PRO A 185 -5.54 0.43 13.47
CA PRO A 185 -4.39 -0.44 13.67
C PRO A 185 -4.67 -1.84 13.12
N LEU A 186 -3.65 -2.43 12.48
CA LEU A 186 -3.68 -3.84 12.10
C LEU A 186 -3.87 -4.71 13.33
N ASP A 187 -4.79 -5.67 13.25
CA ASP A 187 -5.00 -6.66 14.31
C ASP A 187 -3.64 -7.31 14.67
N PRO A 188 -3.23 -7.31 15.95
CA PRO A 188 -2.01 -7.97 16.39
C PRO A 188 -1.89 -9.44 15.94
N ALA A 189 -3.00 -10.16 15.79
CA ALA A 189 -3.01 -11.53 15.28
C ALA A 189 -2.58 -11.63 13.81
N LEU A 190 -2.75 -10.55 13.03
CA LEU A 190 -2.36 -10.43 11.62
C LEU A 190 -0.99 -9.76 11.44
N ALA A 191 -0.38 -9.25 12.51
CA ALA A 191 0.88 -8.50 12.46
C ALA A 191 2.13 -9.36 12.22
N GLU A 192 2.00 -10.69 12.13
CA GLU A 192 3.07 -11.60 11.71
C GLU A 192 2.99 -11.91 10.21
N SER A 193 4.14 -11.98 9.53
CA SER A 193 4.24 -12.18 8.07
C SER A 193 3.45 -13.36 7.52
N TYR A 194 3.44 -14.50 8.22
CA TYR A 194 2.66 -15.67 7.80
C TYR A 194 1.18 -15.54 8.20
N ARG A 195 0.90 -15.02 9.40
CA ARG A 195 -0.47 -14.86 9.89
C ARG A 195 -1.28 -13.87 9.06
N PHE A 196 -0.65 -12.88 8.44
CA PHE A 196 -1.34 -11.98 7.52
C PHE A 196 -2.10 -12.71 6.39
N PHE A 197 -1.67 -13.91 6.00
CA PHE A 197 -2.39 -14.72 5.02
C PHE A 197 -3.73 -15.25 5.52
N SER A 198 -4.02 -15.29 6.83
CA SER A 198 -5.33 -15.70 7.36
C SER A 198 -6.46 -14.71 7.01
N LEU A 199 -6.15 -13.59 6.35
CA LEU A 199 -7.13 -12.75 5.68
C LEU A 199 -7.90 -13.49 4.55
N GLY A 200 -7.40 -14.62 4.07
CA GLY A 200 -8.09 -15.49 3.10
C GLY A 200 -7.35 -15.65 1.77
N THR A 201 -7.83 -16.56 0.90
CA THR A 201 -7.17 -16.86 -0.39
C THR A 201 -7.17 -15.68 -1.35
N LYS A 202 -8.11 -14.75 -1.22
CA LYS A 202 -8.09 -13.48 -1.95
C LYS A 202 -6.84 -12.66 -1.64
N ALA A 203 -6.47 -12.51 -0.37
CA ALA A 203 -5.26 -11.79 0.04
C ALA A 203 -4.00 -12.48 -0.50
N PHE A 204 -3.94 -13.81 -0.43
CA PHE A 204 -2.86 -14.59 -1.02
C PHE A 204 -2.72 -14.31 -2.52
N ASN A 205 -3.82 -14.30 -3.27
CA ASN A 205 -3.81 -14.05 -4.72
C ASN A 205 -3.37 -12.62 -5.06
N LEU A 206 -3.78 -11.62 -4.27
CA LEU A 206 -3.32 -10.24 -4.44
C LEU A 206 -1.80 -10.11 -4.20
N ILE A 207 -1.27 -10.77 -3.17
CA ILE A 207 0.18 -10.80 -2.90
C ILE A 207 0.94 -11.51 -4.01
N SER A 208 0.42 -12.66 -4.49
CA SER A 208 1.00 -13.40 -5.62
C SER A 208 1.04 -12.53 -6.88
N MET A 209 -0.08 -11.90 -7.24
CA MET A 209 -0.19 -10.99 -8.38
C MET A 209 0.83 -9.84 -8.29
N PHE A 210 0.99 -9.23 -7.11
CA PHE A 210 1.98 -8.17 -6.92
C PHE A 210 3.42 -8.68 -7.10
N CYS A 211 3.72 -9.89 -6.61
CA CYS A 211 5.02 -10.53 -6.81
C CYS A 211 5.30 -10.86 -8.29
N ASP A 212 4.27 -11.23 -9.05
CA ASP A 212 4.38 -11.53 -10.48
C ASP A 212 4.48 -10.25 -11.33
N ASP A 213 3.78 -9.19 -10.95
CA ASP A 213 3.78 -7.91 -11.66
C ASP A 213 5.08 -7.10 -11.47
N ASN A 214 5.67 -7.16 -10.27
CA ASN A 214 6.85 -6.37 -9.91
C ASN A 214 7.97 -7.23 -9.29
N PRO A 215 8.44 -8.30 -9.98
CA PRO A 215 9.30 -9.33 -9.39
C PRO A 215 10.64 -8.78 -8.89
N GLY A 216 11.24 -7.81 -9.58
CA GLY A 216 12.49 -7.19 -9.14
C GLY A 216 12.34 -6.45 -7.81
N PHE A 217 11.24 -5.69 -7.66
CA PHE A 217 10.98 -4.95 -6.42
C PHE A 217 10.62 -5.89 -5.28
N THR A 218 9.72 -6.85 -5.49
CA THR A 218 9.26 -7.78 -4.46
C THR A 218 10.35 -8.76 -4.02
N GLN A 219 11.26 -9.17 -4.92
CA GLN A 219 12.45 -9.94 -4.55
C GLN A 219 13.48 -9.14 -3.72
N MET A 220 13.55 -7.83 -3.90
CA MET A 220 14.35 -6.99 -3.01
C MET A 220 13.67 -6.87 -1.64
N LEU A 221 12.36 -6.58 -1.62
CA LEU A 221 11.59 -6.48 -0.38
C LEU A 221 11.60 -7.78 0.43
N SER A 222 11.60 -8.95 -0.21
CA SER A 222 11.60 -10.24 0.48
C SER A 222 12.86 -10.50 1.31
N LYS A 223 13.94 -9.75 1.05
CA LYS A 223 15.23 -9.85 1.76
C LYS A 223 15.34 -8.88 2.92
N VAL A 224 14.48 -7.87 2.97
CA VAL A 224 14.46 -6.86 4.04
C VAL A 224 14.10 -7.53 5.36
N ARG A 225 14.90 -7.23 6.39
CA ARG A 225 14.59 -7.58 7.77
C ARG A 225 13.48 -6.67 8.29
N ALA A 226 12.26 -7.21 8.37
CA ALA A 226 11.10 -6.54 8.94
C ALA A 226 10.25 -7.54 9.74
N HIS A 227 9.65 -7.09 10.84
CA HIS A 227 8.77 -7.94 11.66
C HIS A 227 7.51 -8.38 10.89
N PHE A 228 6.95 -7.47 10.10
CA PHE A 228 5.88 -7.73 9.15
C PHE A 228 6.44 -7.68 7.72
N ASN A 229 6.47 -8.82 7.03
CA ASN A 229 6.86 -8.95 5.63
C ASN A 229 6.18 -10.17 4.96
N PRO A 230 4.89 -10.07 4.60
CA PRO A 230 4.17 -11.14 3.90
C PRO A 230 4.79 -11.55 2.56
N ILE A 231 5.49 -10.63 1.88
CA ILE A 231 6.23 -10.91 0.65
C ILE A 231 7.40 -11.87 0.93
N ALA A 232 8.18 -11.64 1.99
CA ALA A 232 9.23 -12.56 2.42
C ALA A 232 8.66 -13.95 2.78
N ALA A 233 7.53 -14.00 3.49
CA ALA A 233 6.86 -15.25 3.82
C ALA A 233 6.38 -16.02 2.57
N TYR A 234 5.83 -15.32 1.58
CA TYR A 234 5.43 -15.86 0.28
C TYR A 234 6.62 -16.49 -0.45
N TYR A 235 7.73 -15.76 -0.62
CA TYR A 235 8.92 -16.30 -1.30
C TYR A 235 9.60 -17.43 -0.53
N LYS A 236 9.57 -17.40 0.81
CA LYS A 236 10.20 -18.42 1.65
C LYS A 236 9.46 -19.76 1.61
N ASN A 237 8.13 -19.74 1.72
CA ASN A 237 7.31 -20.95 1.66
C ASN A 237 5.89 -20.62 1.20
N ARG A 238 5.72 -20.58 -0.12
CA ARG A 238 4.44 -20.28 -0.79
C ARG A 238 3.33 -21.26 -0.38
N ARG A 239 3.65 -22.54 -0.20
CA ARG A 239 2.67 -23.57 0.22
C ARG A 239 2.11 -23.26 1.60
N LYS A 240 2.97 -22.98 2.59
CA LYS A 240 2.53 -22.61 3.94
C LYS A 240 1.67 -21.34 3.94
N ALA A 241 2.06 -20.33 3.14
CA ALA A 241 1.27 -19.11 3.00
C ALA A 241 -0.14 -19.41 2.43
N PHE A 242 -0.22 -20.29 1.43
CA PHE A 242 -1.50 -20.72 0.87
C PHE A 242 -2.34 -21.52 1.88
N GLU A 243 -1.75 -22.46 2.62
CA GLU A 243 -2.44 -23.24 3.65
C GLU A 243 -3.02 -22.32 4.73
N MET A 244 -2.28 -21.29 5.18
CA MET A 244 -2.82 -20.29 6.10
C MET A 244 -3.97 -19.49 5.50
N ALA A 245 -3.90 -19.15 4.22
CA ALA A 245 -4.97 -18.45 3.53
C ALA A 245 -6.24 -19.30 3.36
N ALA A 246 -6.09 -20.57 3.00
CA ALA A 246 -7.19 -21.52 2.91
C ALA A 246 -7.87 -21.73 4.26
N ASN A 247 -7.09 -21.83 5.35
CA ASN A 247 -7.63 -21.92 6.70
C ASN A 247 -8.36 -20.63 7.11
N GLY A 248 -7.84 -19.46 6.74
CA GLY A 248 -8.51 -18.17 6.98
C GLY A 248 -9.89 -18.07 6.31
N ASP A 249 -10.01 -18.50 5.05
CA ASP A 249 -11.32 -18.59 4.37
C ASP A 249 -12.25 -19.57 5.09
N SER A 250 -11.69 -20.68 5.55
CA SER A 250 -12.45 -21.70 6.27
C SER A 250 -13.08 -21.09 7.54
N GLU A 251 -12.33 -20.38 8.37
CA GLU A 251 -12.87 -19.79 9.61
C GLU A 251 -14.02 -18.80 9.34
N HIS A 252 -13.97 -18.07 8.21
CA HIS A 252 -15.01 -17.12 7.82
C HIS A 252 -16.25 -17.78 7.21
N VAL A 253 -16.08 -18.89 6.48
CA VAL A 253 -17.18 -19.67 5.90
C VAL A 253 -17.84 -20.59 6.95
N TRP A 254 -17.06 -21.05 7.93
CA TRP A 254 -17.46 -22.05 8.93
C TRP A 254 -17.97 -21.48 10.24
N ALA A 255 -17.90 -20.16 10.47
CA ALA A 255 -18.57 -19.52 11.62
C ALA A 255 -20.07 -19.87 11.71
N HIS A 256 -20.67 -20.39 10.63
CA HIS A 256 -22.06 -20.80 10.55
C HIS A 256 -22.31 -22.24 10.04
N LEU A 257 -21.28 -23.07 9.77
CA LEU A 257 -21.44 -24.41 9.16
C LEU A 257 -20.37 -25.43 9.65
N PRO A 258 -20.65 -26.75 9.63
CA PRO A 258 -19.69 -27.80 10.05
C PRO A 258 -18.56 -28.04 9.00
N PRO A 259 -17.31 -28.36 9.41
CA PRO A 259 -16.09 -28.30 8.57
C PRO A 259 -16.02 -29.30 7.39
N LEU A 260 -15.32 -28.95 6.30
CA LEU A 260 -15.01 -29.79 5.11
C LEU A 260 -13.53 -29.72 4.68
N ASP A 261 -13.01 -30.81 4.11
CA ASP A 261 -11.61 -30.99 3.64
C ASP A 261 -11.32 -30.50 2.19
N TYR A 262 -10.04 -30.30 1.85
CA TYR A 262 -9.52 -29.83 0.54
C TYR A 262 -8.52 -30.83 -0.08
N PHE A 263 -8.32 -30.83 -1.42
CA PHE A 263 -7.28 -31.60 -2.14
C PHE A 263 -6.61 -30.81 -3.28
N GLN A 264 -5.45 -31.27 -3.77
CA GLN A 264 -4.72 -30.66 -4.89
C GLN A 264 -4.96 -31.48 -6.18
N ASN A 265 -5.35 -30.83 -7.28
CA ASN A 265 -5.58 -31.51 -8.57
C ASN A 265 -4.30 -31.68 -9.39
N GLU A 266 -4.39 -32.44 -10.49
CA GLU A 266 -3.26 -32.80 -11.36
C GLU A 266 -2.57 -31.60 -12.03
N LYS A 267 -3.24 -30.44 -12.10
CA LYS A 267 -2.67 -29.19 -12.62
C LYS A 267 -2.02 -28.34 -11.52
N GLY A 268 -1.89 -28.87 -10.32
CA GLY A 268 -1.35 -28.18 -9.15
C GLY A 268 -2.30 -27.18 -8.51
N MET A 269 -3.57 -27.09 -8.96
CA MET A 269 -4.56 -26.19 -8.36
C MET A 269 -5.26 -26.87 -7.17
N TRP A 270 -5.33 -26.17 -6.05
CA TRP A 270 -6.08 -26.63 -4.87
C TRP A 270 -7.59 -26.50 -5.12
N THR A 271 -8.31 -27.60 -4.93
CA THR A 271 -9.76 -27.72 -5.19
C THR A 271 -10.46 -28.20 -3.92
N ARG A 272 -11.62 -27.62 -3.61
CA ARG A 272 -12.46 -28.01 -2.46
C ARG A 272 -13.14 -29.36 -2.73
N LEU A 273 -13.21 -30.27 -1.75
CA LEU A 273 -14.16 -31.38 -1.80
C LEU A 273 -15.56 -30.79 -1.61
N VAL A 274 -16.34 -30.71 -2.69
CA VAL A 274 -17.78 -30.47 -2.57
C VAL A 274 -18.40 -31.79 -2.11
N PRO A 275 -19.04 -31.89 -0.94
CA PRO A 275 -19.80 -33.07 -0.59
C PRO A 275 -20.90 -33.18 -1.63
N PHE A 276 -20.93 -34.34 -2.30
CA PHE A 276 -21.83 -34.85 -3.33
C PHE A 276 -22.99 -33.95 -3.82
N PRO A 277 -23.27 -33.92 -5.13
CA PRO A 277 -24.42 -33.21 -5.66
C PRO A 277 -25.71 -33.73 -5.01
N SER A 278 -26.60 -32.82 -4.62
CA SER A 278 -27.98 -33.17 -4.31
C SER A 278 -28.55 -34.01 -5.47
N PRO A 279 -29.23 -35.14 -5.19
CA PRO A 279 -29.80 -35.96 -6.25
C PRO A 279 -30.76 -35.11 -7.08
N SER A 280 -30.67 -35.26 -8.39
CA SER A 280 -31.58 -34.62 -9.36
C SER A 280 -33.03 -34.97 -9.02
N ALA A 281 -33.86 -33.95 -8.81
CA ALA A 281 -35.30 -34.12 -8.75
C ALA A 281 -35.78 -34.70 -10.10
N LYS A 282 -36.46 -35.85 -10.04
CA LYS A 282 -37.30 -36.35 -11.13
C LYS A 282 -38.65 -35.67 -11.09
#